data_AF-A0A426Q2S2-F1
#
_entry.id   AF-A0A426Q2S2-F1
#
_cell.length_a   1.000
_cell.length_b   1.000
_cell.length_c   1.000
_cell.angle_alpha   90.00
_cell.angle_beta   90.00
_cell.angle_gamma   90.00
#
_symmetry.space_group_name_H-M   'P 1'
#
loop_
_entity.id
_entity.type
_entity.pdbx_description
1 polymer ?
#
loop_
_entity_poly.entity_id
_entity_poly.type
_entity_poly.pdbx_seq_one_letter_code
_entity_poly.pdbx_strand_id
1 'polypeptide(L)'
;MDARIDRVARSVSRFVAGDDGRPGTADDRKVYIRPGTADDRKVYIRPGHEMNGDWYRWSATSRQSPADYVDAYRHIHGRFDAAGLTSRNAVQYIWSPMACGNQGLCSSGGNPADYYPGGDVVDWVGVDAYNWGNTRSRSTWESPETILRRSLDQVADIAPGKPLSIPETGTPSDAGGDKNQWFNDLYGFTSYYRHGSDGRGVKMMNYFNVAKNEGNRWIDWTAVRSSDDHRFPAFASMMRRGNVLGGDTARHVSTAAFRGR
;
A
#
# COMPACT_ATOMS: atom_id res chain seq x y z
N MET A 1 2.30 -17.35 -16.92
CA MET A 1 2.04 -16.43 -15.79
C MET A 1 0.53 -16.22 -15.62
N ASP A 2 -0.15 -15.91 -16.72
CA ASP A 2 -1.54 -15.47 -16.86
C ASP A 2 -2.56 -16.30 -16.07
N ALA A 3 -2.51 -17.64 -16.14
CA ALA A 3 -3.44 -18.49 -15.38
C ALA A 3 -3.42 -18.29 -13.84
N ARG A 4 -2.36 -17.66 -13.28
CA ARG A 4 -2.34 -17.19 -11.89
C ARG A 4 -3.01 -15.81 -11.75
N ILE A 5 -2.71 -14.87 -12.65
CA ILE A 5 -3.33 -13.54 -12.69
C ILE A 5 -4.86 -13.67 -12.85
N ASP A 6 -5.32 -14.47 -13.81
CA ASP A 6 -6.74 -14.70 -14.09
C ASP A 6 -7.48 -15.34 -12.91
N ARG A 7 -6.77 -16.17 -12.11
CA ARG A 7 -7.33 -16.76 -10.89
C ARG A 7 -7.53 -15.71 -9.80
N VAL A 8 -6.60 -14.76 -9.67
CA VAL A 8 -6.76 -13.60 -8.77
C VAL A 8 -7.89 -12.71 -9.27
N ALA A 9 -7.93 -12.37 -10.56
CA ALA A 9 -8.98 -11.55 -11.17
C ALA A 9 -10.37 -12.16 -10.97
N ARG A 10 -10.56 -13.48 -11.16
CA ARG A 10 -11.85 -14.16 -10.87
C ARG A 10 -12.23 -14.14 -9.38
N SER A 11 -11.25 -14.18 -8.46
CA SER A 11 -11.54 -14.04 -7.03
C SER A 11 -11.92 -12.60 -6.65
N VAL A 12 -11.25 -11.60 -7.23
CA VAL A 12 -11.61 -10.18 -7.07
C VAL A 12 -12.99 -9.90 -7.66
N SER A 13 -13.30 -10.41 -8.86
CA SER A 13 -14.60 -10.28 -9.53
C SER A 13 -15.76 -10.81 -8.68
N ARG A 14 -15.62 -11.99 -8.07
CA ARG A 14 -16.64 -12.51 -7.13
C ARG A 14 -16.78 -11.63 -5.89
N PHE A 15 -15.65 -11.24 -5.28
CA PHE A 15 -15.66 -10.39 -4.09
C PHE A 15 -16.37 -9.04 -4.31
N VAL A 16 -16.09 -8.32 -5.40
CA VAL A 16 -16.73 -7.01 -5.66
C VAL A 16 -18.20 -7.11 -6.12
N ALA A 17 -18.73 -8.32 -6.34
CA ALA A 17 -20.03 -8.53 -6.96
C ALA A 17 -21.17 -8.90 -5.99
N GLY A 18 -20.89 -9.03 -4.69
CA GLY A 18 -21.87 -9.53 -3.71
C GLY A 18 -21.57 -10.95 -3.21
N ASP A 19 -20.74 -11.72 -3.91
CA ASP A 19 -20.58 -13.16 -3.69
C ASP A 19 -19.69 -13.42 -2.46
N ASP A 20 -20.33 -13.64 -1.30
CA ASP A 20 -19.68 -13.93 -0.02
C ASP A 20 -19.15 -15.38 0.10
N GLY A 21 -19.24 -16.15 -1.00
CA GLY A 21 -18.70 -17.50 -1.09
C GLY A 21 -19.61 -18.58 -0.50
N ARG A 22 -20.89 -18.26 -0.19
CA ARG A 22 -21.89 -19.29 0.13
C ARG A 22 -22.06 -20.25 -1.06
N PRO A 23 -21.95 -21.58 -0.85
CA PRO A 23 -22.21 -22.53 -1.91
C PRO A 23 -23.67 -22.43 -2.40
N GLY A 24 -23.87 -22.05 -3.68
CA GLY A 24 -25.14 -22.22 -4.38
C GLY A 24 -25.85 -20.99 -4.95
N THR A 25 -25.31 -19.77 -4.84
CA THR A 25 -26.04 -18.53 -5.21
C THR A 25 -25.58 -17.80 -6.48
N ALA A 26 -24.47 -18.17 -7.11
CA ALA A 26 -23.96 -17.50 -8.31
C ALA A 26 -23.97 -18.45 -9.54
N ASP A 27 -24.76 -18.10 -10.56
CA ASP A 27 -24.66 -18.69 -11.90
C ASP A 27 -23.38 -18.16 -12.58
N ASP A 28 -22.55 -19.08 -13.09
CA ASP A 28 -21.14 -18.88 -13.45
C ASP A 28 -20.95 -18.10 -14.78
N ARG A 29 -21.95 -17.30 -15.19
CA ARG A 29 -22.10 -16.73 -16.54
C ARG A 29 -22.44 -15.24 -16.48
N LYS A 30 -21.39 -14.42 -16.59
CA LYS A 30 -21.40 -12.94 -16.68
C LYS A 30 -21.87 -12.24 -15.41
N VAL A 31 -20.93 -12.09 -14.48
CA VAL A 31 -21.05 -11.18 -13.33
C VAL A 31 -20.99 -9.74 -13.83
N TYR A 32 -22.14 -9.14 -14.10
CA TYR A 32 -22.24 -7.70 -14.33
C TYR A 32 -22.17 -6.96 -13.00
N ILE A 33 -21.22 -6.03 -12.87
CA ILE A 33 -21.23 -5.04 -11.78
C ILE A 33 -22.53 -4.24 -11.90
N ARG A 34 -23.47 -4.45 -10.99
CA ARG A 34 -24.76 -3.73 -10.97
C ARG A 34 -24.63 -2.44 -10.16
N PRO A 35 -24.76 -1.25 -10.75
CA PRO A 35 -24.90 -0.03 -9.97
C PRO A 35 -26.17 -0.13 -9.11
N GLY A 36 -26.07 0.12 -7.80
CA GLY A 36 -27.23 0.20 -6.90
C GLY A 36 -27.54 -1.04 -6.06
N THR A 37 -26.67 -2.05 -5.98
CA THR A 37 -26.66 -2.93 -4.79
C THR A 37 -26.17 -2.15 -3.58
N ALA A 38 -26.68 -2.46 -2.38
CA ALA A 38 -26.28 -1.81 -1.11
C ALA A 38 -24.87 -2.24 -0.61
N ASP A 39 -24.00 -2.66 -1.53
CA ASP A 39 -22.68 -3.24 -1.32
C ASP A 39 -21.70 -2.43 -2.17
N ASP A 40 -20.84 -1.66 -1.50
CA ASP A 40 -19.92 -0.68 -2.09
C ASP A 40 -18.46 -1.14 -2.04
N ARG A 41 -18.22 -2.45 -1.85
CA ARG A 41 -16.89 -3.05 -1.69
C ARG A 41 -15.95 -2.71 -2.85
N LYS A 42 -14.75 -2.27 -2.47
CA LYS A 42 -13.66 -1.91 -3.39
C LYS A 42 -12.42 -2.74 -3.10
N VAL A 43 -11.66 -3.07 -4.13
CA VAL A 43 -10.34 -3.69 -4.01
C VAL A 43 -9.29 -2.74 -4.54
N TYR A 44 -8.33 -2.43 -3.69
CA TYR A 44 -7.11 -1.73 -4.05
C TYR A 44 -6.03 -2.78 -4.30
N ILE A 45 -5.52 -2.86 -5.54
CA ILE A 45 -4.43 -3.76 -5.89
C ILE A 45 -3.15 -2.96 -6.13
N ARG A 46 -2.01 -3.54 -5.72
CA ARG A 46 -0.71 -2.87 -5.75
C ARG A 46 0.33 -3.79 -6.42
N PRO A 47 0.33 -3.90 -7.76
CA PRO A 47 1.19 -4.84 -8.48
C PRO A 47 2.68 -4.48 -8.33
N GLY A 48 3.47 -5.45 -7.85
CA GLY A 48 4.93 -5.35 -7.75
C GLY A 48 5.41 -4.12 -6.97
N HIS A 49 4.98 -3.96 -5.72
CA HIS A 49 5.39 -2.87 -4.84
C HIS A 49 6.90 -2.88 -4.57
N GLU A 50 7.46 -1.71 -4.22
CA GLU A 50 8.90 -1.52 -3.94
C GLU A 50 9.82 -1.96 -5.10
N MET A 51 9.37 -1.80 -6.34
CA MET A 51 10.13 -2.16 -7.55
C MET A 51 11.50 -1.47 -7.65
N ASN A 52 11.64 -0.29 -7.04
CA ASN A 52 12.88 0.48 -6.91
C ASN A 52 13.81 0.04 -5.74
N GLY A 53 13.53 -1.11 -5.11
CA GLY A 53 14.46 -1.84 -4.24
C GLY A 53 15.26 -2.90 -5.00
N ASP A 54 15.83 -3.89 -4.30
CA ASP A 54 16.56 -5.04 -4.89
C ASP A 54 16.22 -6.42 -4.29
N TRP A 55 15.29 -6.49 -3.33
CA TRP A 55 14.90 -7.74 -2.65
C TRP A 55 13.78 -8.53 -3.32
N TYR A 56 13.04 -7.93 -4.27
CA TYR A 56 11.93 -8.58 -4.93
C TYR A 56 12.27 -9.08 -6.34
N ARG A 57 11.59 -10.15 -6.77
CA ARG A 57 11.81 -10.75 -8.10
C ARG A 57 11.36 -9.86 -9.27
N TRP A 58 10.60 -8.79 -8.98
CA TRP A 58 10.17 -7.77 -9.93
C TRP A 58 10.97 -6.46 -9.83
N SER A 59 11.95 -6.37 -8.91
CA SER A 59 12.92 -5.28 -8.87
C SER A 59 13.86 -5.36 -10.08
N ALA A 60 14.43 -4.24 -10.52
CA ALA A 60 15.39 -4.28 -11.62
C ALA A 60 16.68 -5.03 -11.24
N THR A 61 17.31 -5.63 -12.25
CA THR A 61 18.58 -6.35 -12.18
C THR A 61 19.36 -6.13 -13.49
N SER A 62 20.57 -6.67 -13.60
CA SER A 62 21.30 -6.69 -14.88
C SER A 62 20.63 -7.52 -16.00
N ARG A 63 19.49 -8.16 -15.73
CA ARG A 63 18.70 -8.97 -16.69
C ARG A 63 17.22 -8.59 -16.75
N GLN A 64 16.80 -7.57 -16.00
CA GLN A 64 15.41 -7.13 -15.91
C GLN A 64 15.42 -5.62 -15.67
N SER A 65 14.90 -4.86 -16.62
CA SER A 65 14.88 -3.41 -16.61
C SER A 65 13.62 -2.86 -15.92
N PRO A 66 13.58 -1.55 -15.62
CA PRO A 66 12.34 -0.87 -15.24
C PRO A 66 11.22 -0.99 -16.29
N ALA A 67 11.56 -1.14 -17.58
CA ALA A 67 10.57 -1.35 -18.65
C ALA A 67 9.88 -2.72 -18.53
N ASP A 68 10.60 -3.78 -18.13
CA ASP A 68 10.00 -5.10 -17.88
C ASP A 68 8.97 -5.06 -16.74
N TYR A 69 9.20 -4.21 -15.73
CA TYR A 69 8.21 -3.92 -14.69
C TYR A 69 6.98 -3.19 -15.24
N VAL A 70 7.18 -2.16 -16.09
CA VAL A 70 6.09 -1.41 -16.73
C VAL A 70 5.22 -2.33 -17.58
N ASP A 71 5.82 -3.20 -18.40
CA ASP A 71 5.12 -4.19 -19.20
C ASP A 71 4.35 -5.19 -18.32
N ALA A 72 4.97 -5.70 -17.24
CA ALA A 72 4.30 -6.60 -16.30
C ALA A 72 3.10 -5.95 -15.60
N TYR A 73 3.20 -4.67 -15.20
CA TYR A 73 2.11 -3.93 -14.58
C TYR A 73 0.95 -3.73 -15.56
N ARG A 74 1.24 -3.27 -16.78
CA ARG A 74 0.24 -3.07 -17.84
C ARG A 74 -0.42 -4.39 -18.26
N HIS A 75 0.33 -5.50 -18.28
CA HIS A 75 -0.21 -6.84 -18.52
C HIS A 75 -1.18 -7.28 -17.42
N ILE A 76 -0.81 -7.13 -16.14
CA ILE A 76 -1.71 -7.46 -15.01
C ILE A 76 -3.01 -6.68 -15.10
N HIS A 77 -2.93 -5.37 -15.38
CA HIS A 77 -4.08 -4.51 -15.59
C HIS A 77 -4.95 -4.99 -16.76
N GLY A 78 -4.36 -5.25 -17.93
CA GLY A 78 -5.08 -5.78 -19.10
C GLY A 78 -5.76 -7.14 -18.85
N ARG A 79 -5.18 -8.03 -18.04
CA ARG A 79 -5.80 -9.31 -17.64
C ARG A 79 -7.01 -9.11 -16.72
N PHE A 80 -6.98 -8.12 -15.82
CA PHE A 80 -8.10 -7.77 -14.96
C PHE A 80 -9.24 -7.13 -15.76
N ASP A 81 -8.93 -6.19 -16.66
CA ASP A 81 -9.91 -5.60 -17.59
C ASP A 81 -10.56 -6.69 -18.48
N ALA A 82 -9.78 -7.65 -18.98
CA ALA A 82 -10.28 -8.82 -19.72
C ALA A 82 -11.15 -9.77 -18.87
N ALA A 83 -11.05 -9.71 -17.54
CA ALA A 83 -11.93 -10.41 -16.60
C ALA A 83 -13.17 -9.57 -16.19
N GLY A 84 -13.37 -8.39 -16.81
CA GLY A 84 -14.51 -7.51 -16.54
C GLY A 84 -14.29 -6.50 -15.40
N LEU A 85 -13.09 -6.40 -14.84
CA LEU A 85 -12.76 -5.51 -13.71
C LEU A 85 -12.39 -4.08 -14.15
N THR A 86 -13.07 -3.57 -15.17
CA THR A 86 -12.83 -2.23 -15.76
C THR A 86 -13.39 -1.08 -14.93
N SER A 87 -14.32 -1.35 -14.00
CA SER A 87 -14.92 -0.31 -13.15
C SER A 87 -13.96 0.15 -12.07
N ARG A 88 -13.47 1.39 -12.18
CA ARG A 88 -12.68 2.07 -11.13
C ARG A 88 -13.44 2.32 -9.83
N ASN A 89 -14.75 2.08 -9.78
CA ASN A 89 -15.48 2.06 -8.52
C ASN A 89 -15.34 0.74 -7.75
N ALA A 90 -14.92 -0.35 -8.42
CA ALA A 90 -14.77 -1.69 -7.84
C ALA A 90 -13.29 -2.09 -7.66
N VAL A 91 -12.42 -1.77 -8.63
CA VAL A 91 -10.98 -2.08 -8.55
C VAL A 91 -10.15 -0.84 -8.89
N GLN A 92 -9.19 -0.51 -8.04
CA GLN A 92 -8.27 0.61 -8.21
C GLN A 92 -6.81 0.15 -8.08
N TYR A 93 -5.93 0.71 -8.90
CA TYR A 93 -4.53 0.29 -9.04
C TYR A 93 -3.59 1.30 -8.36
N ILE A 94 -2.80 0.82 -7.39
CA ILE A 94 -1.77 1.59 -6.69
C ILE A 94 -0.39 1.28 -7.28
N TRP A 95 0.30 2.28 -7.80
CA TRP A 95 1.72 2.23 -8.09
C TRP A 95 2.51 2.73 -6.87
N SER A 96 3.33 1.86 -6.25
CA SER A 96 3.96 2.14 -4.95
C SER A 96 5.45 1.78 -4.93
N PRO A 97 6.36 2.70 -5.29
CA PRO A 97 7.77 2.60 -4.92
C PRO A 97 7.97 2.70 -3.40
N MET A 98 9.15 2.28 -2.95
CA MET A 98 9.60 2.47 -1.57
C MET A 98 10.37 3.78 -1.40
N ALA A 99 10.36 4.31 -0.18
CA ALA A 99 11.14 5.46 0.22
C ALA A 99 12.62 5.09 0.40
N CYS A 100 13.47 5.69 -0.43
CA CYS A 100 14.92 5.50 -0.38
C CYS A 100 15.56 6.03 0.91
N GLY A 101 14.87 6.94 1.61
CA GLY A 101 15.30 7.60 2.84
C GLY A 101 16.62 8.40 2.68
N ASN A 102 17.17 8.84 3.81
CA ASN A 102 18.53 9.37 3.87
C ASN A 102 19.58 8.25 3.91
N GLN A 103 19.15 7.00 4.14
CA GLN A 103 20.00 5.82 4.30
C GLN A 103 20.41 5.17 2.96
N GLY A 104 19.95 5.70 1.82
CA GLY A 104 20.39 5.27 0.48
C GLY A 104 19.82 3.92 0.03
N LEU A 105 18.61 3.55 0.48
CA LEU A 105 18.05 2.20 0.30
C LEU A 105 17.78 1.81 -1.16
N CYS A 106 17.65 2.78 -2.08
CA CYS A 106 17.44 2.54 -3.52
C CYS A 106 18.72 2.59 -4.37
N SER A 107 19.92 2.48 -3.78
CA SER A 107 21.19 2.65 -4.50
C SER A 107 21.37 1.70 -5.71
N SER A 108 20.68 0.56 -5.68
CA SER A 108 20.67 -0.50 -6.70
C SER A 108 19.44 -0.45 -7.62
N GLY A 109 18.33 0.12 -7.17
CA GLY A 109 17.02 -0.03 -7.82
C GLY A 109 16.60 1.08 -8.79
N GLY A 110 17.37 2.16 -8.93
CA GLY A 110 17.11 3.20 -9.95
C GLY A 110 16.05 4.24 -9.59
N ASN A 111 15.68 5.10 -10.54
CA ASN A 111 14.75 6.20 -10.31
C ASN A 111 13.30 5.69 -10.43
N PRO A 112 12.41 5.93 -9.45
CA PRO A 112 10.98 5.63 -9.57
C PRO A 112 10.33 6.06 -10.88
N ALA A 113 10.75 7.19 -11.48
CA ALA A 113 10.20 7.64 -12.77
C ALA A 113 10.34 6.59 -13.89
N ASP A 114 11.41 5.78 -13.88
CA ASP A 114 11.70 4.76 -14.89
C ASP A 114 10.72 3.57 -14.82
N TYR A 115 10.01 3.42 -13.69
CA TYR A 115 9.05 2.35 -13.42
C TYR A 115 7.59 2.78 -13.56
N TYR A 116 7.30 4.05 -13.90
CA TYR A 116 5.92 4.53 -13.91
C TYR A 116 5.16 4.00 -15.14
N PRO A 117 4.10 3.17 -14.96
CA PRO A 117 3.51 2.43 -16.08
C PRO A 117 2.48 3.23 -16.89
N GLY A 118 2.27 4.51 -16.56
CA GLY A 118 1.36 5.43 -17.25
C GLY A 118 0.10 5.78 -16.45
N GLY A 119 -0.39 7.02 -16.63
CA GLY A 119 -1.54 7.55 -15.90
C GLY A 119 -2.90 6.96 -16.31
N ASP A 120 -2.94 6.10 -17.32
CA ASP A 120 -4.11 5.37 -17.80
C ASP A 120 -4.37 4.05 -17.04
N VAL A 121 -3.31 3.45 -16.49
CA VAL A 121 -3.35 2.18 -15.72
C VAL A 121 -3.10 2.35 -14.21
N VAL A 122 -2.79 3.58 -13.77
CA VAL A 122 -2.56 3.93 -12.35
C VAL A 122 -3.71 4.79 -11.85
N ASP A 123 -4.41 4.37 -10.80
CA ASP A 123 -5.44 5.17 -10.15
C ASP A 123 -4.89 5.94 -8.94
N TRP A 124 -3.91 5.37 -8.23
CA TRP A 124 -3.29 5.91 -7.02
C TRP A 124 -1.77 5.79 -7.06
N VAL A 125 -1.09 6.71 -6.39
CA VAL A 125 0.33 6.57 -6.10
C VAL A 125 0.58 6.36 -4.62
N GLY A 126 1.56 5.53 -4.29
CA GLY A 126 1.89 5.12 -2.94
C GLY A 126 3.37 5.30 -2.64
N VAL A 127 3.69 5.38 -1.35
CA VAL A 127 5.06 5.25 -0.86
C VAL A 127 5.07 4.28 0.32
N ASP A 128 5.90 3.26 0.22
CA ASP A 128 6.22 2.35 1.33
C ASP A 128 7.41 2.95 2.11
N ALA A 129 7.27 3.18 3.42
CA ALA A 129 8.35 3.80 4.20
C ALA A 129 8.39 3.34 5.66
N TYR A 130 9.55 2.88 6.13
CA TYR A 130 9.74 2.37 7.48
C TYR A 130 10.84 3.15 8.22
N ASN A 131 10.53 3.60 9.44
CA ASN A 131 11.55 4.02 10.39
C ASN A 131 12.19 2.74 10.94
N TRP A 132 13.42 2.44 10.54
CA TRP A 132 14.12 1.23 11.01
C TRP A 132 14.73 1.39 12.41
N GLY A 133 14.75 2.60 12.99
CA GLY A 133 15.37 2.81 14.30
C GLY A 133 16.81 2.30 14.35
N ASN A 134 17.24 1.78 15.49
CA ASN A 134 18.57 1.18 15.66
C ASN A 134 18.57 -0.34 15.38
N THR A 135 17.74 -0.82 14.45
CA THR A 135 17.61 -2.27 14.17
C THR A 135 18.65 -2.82 13.20
N ARG A 136 19.24 -1.96 12.33
CA ARG A 136 20.26 -2.29 11.33
C ARG A 136 21.53 -1.47 11.59
N SER A 137 22.69 -1.94 11.12
CA SER A 137 24.00 -1.32 11.36
C SER A 137 24.19 0.09 10.79
N ARG A 138 23.32 0.52 9.87
CA ARG A 138 23.32 1.87 9.27
C ARG A 138 22.00 2.61 9.45
N SER A 139 21.05 2.04 10.19
CA SER A 139 19.78 2.72 10.47
C SER A 139 19.84 3.47 11.79
N THR A 140 19.15 4.60 11.82
CA THR A 140 18.88 5.36 13.03
C THR A 140 17.38 5.63 13.14
N TRP A 141 16.96 6.20 14.28
CA TRP A 141 15.59 6.66 14.46
C TRP A 141 15.29 7.89 13.60
N GLU A 142 14.33 7.77 12.67
CA GLU A 142 13.90 8.84 11.78
C GLU A 142 12.40 9.15 11.97
N SER A 143 12.06 10.44 11.87
CA SER A 143 10.67 10.89 11.95
C SER A 143 9.86 10.45 10.72
N PRO A 144 8.52 10.36 10.80
CA PRO A 144 7.67 10.07 9.65
C PRO A 144 7.90 11.02 8.48
N GLU A 145 8.02 12.32 8.76
CA GLU A 145 8.33 13.34 7.76
C GLU A 145 9.66 13.06 7.05
N THR A 146 10.70 12.71 7.81
CA THR A 146 12.04 12.42 7.31
C THR A 146 12.04 11.26 6.32
N ILE A 147 11.30 10.18 6.61
CA ILE A 147 11.25 8.99 5.75
C ILE A 147 10.26 9.11 4.59
N LEU A 148 9.19 9.91 4.70
CA LEU A 148 8.11 9.96 3.71
C LEU A 148 8.19 11.15 2.75
N ARG A 149 8.47 12.38 3.24
CA ARG A 149 8.21 13.63 2.50
C ARG A 149 8.78 13.60 1.08
N ARG A 150 10.10 13.40 0.95
CA ARG A 150 10.80 13.42 -0.35
C ARG A 150 10.22 12.45 -1.36
N SER A 151 9.86 11.24 -0.93
CA SER A 151 9.32 10.23 -1.82
C SER A 151 7.84 10.47 -2.16
N LEU A 152 7.05 11.01 -1.23
CA LEU A 152 5.67 11.45 -1.51
C LEU A 152 5.65 12.59 -2.52
N ASP A 153 6.56 13.56 -2.40
CA ASP A 153 6.72 14.63 -3.39
C ASP A 153 7.13 14.05 -4.76
N GLN A 154 8.15 13.19 -4.80
CA GLN A 154 8.63 12.56 -6.03
C GLN A 154 7.53 11.78 -6.78
N VAL A 155 6.71 10.97 -6.10
CA VAL A 155 5.63 10.24 -6.78
C VAL A 155 4.48 11.15 -7.20
N ALA A 156 4.25 12.26 -6.49
CA ALA A 156 3.22 13.24 -6.83
C ALA A 156 3.61 14.13 -8.02
N ASP A 157 4.91 14.36 -8.23
CA ASP A 157 5.51 14.99 -9.42
C ASP A 157 5.48 14.05 -10.64
N ILE A 158 5.79 12.76 -10.46
CA ILE A 158 5.73 11.73 -11.52
C ILE A 158 4.29 11.49 -12.00
N ALA A 159 3.33 11.51 -11.08
CA ALA A 159 1.92 11.22 -11.33
C ALA A 159 0.99 12.36 -10.87
N PRO A 160 1.03 13.53 -11.55
CA PRO A 160 0.23 14.69 -11.17
C PRO A 160 -1.27 14.38 -11.22
N GLY A 161 -2.01 14.97 -10.29
CA GLY A 161 -3.45 14.76 -10.11
C GLY A 161 -3.85 13.41 -9.47
N LYS A 162 -2.95 12.43 -9.34
CA LYS A 162 -3.27 11.17 -8.67
C LYS A 162 -3.37 11.36 -7.14
N PRO A 163 -4.31 10.67 -6.45
CA PRO A 163 -4.39 10.63 -5.00
C PRO A 163 -3.20 9.88 -4.39
N LEU A 164 -2.71 10.40 -3.26
CA LEU A 164 -1.55 9.89 -2.54
C LEU A 164 -1.95 8.89 -1.45
N SER A 165 -1.14 7.85 -1.29
CA SER A 165 -1.28 6.81 -0.27
C SER A 165 0.05 6.48 0.42
N ILE A 166 -0.04 5.89 1.60
CA ILE A 166 1.07 5.24 2.30
C ILE A 166 0.66 3.77 2.49
N PRO A 167 0.90 2.88 1.51
CA PRO A 167 0.40 1.50 1.56
C PRO A 167 1.09 0.63 2.62
N GLU A 168 2.31 0.99 3.02
CA GLU A 168 3.01 0.40 4.15
C GLU A 168 3.81 1.45 4.91
N THR A 169 3.65 1.49 6.23
CA THR A 169 4.58 2.19 7.12
C THR A 169 4.65 1.55 8.51
N GLY A 170 5.78 1.73 9.20
CA GLY A 170 6.03 1.13 10.50
C GLY A 170 7.23 1.72 11.22
N THR A 171 7.25 1.55 12.54
CA THR A 171 8.39 1.87 13.42
C THR A 171 8.56 0.75 14.48
N PRO A 172 9.79 0.36 14.84
CA PRO A 172 10.03 -0.67 15.85
C PRO A 172 9.58 -0.19 17.23
N SER A 173 9.20 -1.14 18.08
CA SER A 173 8.83 -0.87 19.49
C SER A 173 10.02 -0.94 20.44
N ASP A 174 11.16 -1.46 19.98
CA ASP A 174 12.27 -1.96 20.79
C ASP A 174 13.67 -1.45 20.33
N ALA A 175 13.72 -0.41 19.48
CA ALA A 175 14.97 -0.02 18.80
C ALA A 175 15.11 1.49 18.57
N GLY A 176 15.34 2.23 19.65
CA GLY A 176 15.53 3.67 19.64
C GLY A 176 14.22 4.45 19.72
N GLY A 177 14.34 5.74 20.05
CA GLY A 177 13.25 6.72 20.08
C GLY A 177 12.03 6.37 20.95
N ASP A 178 10.92 7.08 20.70
CA ASP A 178 9.61 6.85 21.32
C ASP A 178 8.56 6.62 20.22
N LYS A 179 8.09 5.38 20.14
CA LYS A 179 7.05 4.96 19.18
C LYS A 179 5.69 5.61 19.42
N ASN A 180 5.34 5.93 20.67
CA ASN A 180 4.11 6.66 20.95
C ASN A 180 4.21 8.10 20.42
N GLN A 181 5.36 8.76 20.60
CA GLN A 181 5.60 10.06 19.98
C GLN A 181 5.60 9.98 18.45
N TRP A 182 6.22 8.95 17.86
CA TRP A 182 6.24 8.74 16.40
C TRP A 182 4.83 8.66 15.79
N PHE A 183 3.84 8.11 16.50
CA PHE A 183 2.44 8.13 16.06
C PHE A 183 1.81 9.53 16.11
N ASN A 184 2.15 10.37 17.10
CA ASN A 184 1.74 11.77 17.11
C ASN A 184 2.36 12.51 15.92
N ASP A 185 3.65 12.27 15.64
CA ASP A 185 4.38 12.88 14.52
C ASP A 185 3.80 12.42 13.16
N LEU A 186 3.40 11.15 13.04
CA LEU A 186 2.83 10.59 11.81
C LEU A 186 1.48 11.23 11.51
N TYR A 187 0.61 11.34 12.53
CA TYR A 187 -0.64 12.06 12.40
C TYR A 187 -0.41 13.55 12.08
N GLY A 188 0.54 14.20 12.76
CA GLY A 188 0.90 15.60 12.54
C GLY A 188 1.30 15.83 11.08
N PHE A 189 2.34 15.11 10.63
CA PHE A 189 2.84 15.14 9.25
C PHE A 189 1.72 14.90 8.23
N THR A 190 0.97 13.80 8.34
CA THR A 190 -0.08 13.46 7.35
C THR A 190 -1.25 14.45 7.35
N SER A 191 -1.49 15.17 8.45
CA SER A 191 -2.56 16.18 8.54
C SER A 191 -2.19 17.51 7.87
N TYR A 192 -0.94 17.95 8.00
CA TYR A 192 -0.48 19.21 7.41
C TYR A 192 0.18 19.02 6.04
N TYR A 193 0.64 17.81 5.68
CA TYR A 193 1.29 17.55 4.39
C TYR A 193 0.37 17.88 3.21
N ARG A 194 0.89 18.70 2.31
CA ARG A 194 0.24 19.19 1.09
C ARG A 194 1.29 19.29 0.00
N HIS A 195 0.97 18.76 -1.17
CA HIS A 195 1.78 18.84 -2.37
C HIS A 195 1.00 19.48 -3.51
N GLY A 196 1.71 20.23 -4.36
CA GLY A 196 1.13 20.92 -5.52
C GLY A 196 0.26 22.13 -5.16
N SER A 197 -0.11 22.89 -6.18
CA SER A 197 -1.02 24.05 -6.07
C SER A 197 -2.46 23.67 -5.71
N ASP A 198 -2.84 22.40 -5.89
CA ASP A 198 -4.12 21.82 -5.51
C ASP A 198 -4.15 21.32 -4.06
N GLY A 199 -3.03 21.39 -3.33
CA GLY A 199 -2.96 21.03 -1.92
C GLY A 199 -3.32 19.57 -1.65
N ARG A 200 -2.83 18.65 -2.50
CA ARG A 200 -3.03 17.20 -2.33
C ARG A 200 -2.31 16.71 -1.07
N GLY A 201 -3.09 16.22 -0.11
CA GLY A 201 -2.59 15.47 1.04
C GLY A 201 -2.79 13.96 0.86
N VAL A 202 -2.25 13.17 1.78
CA VAL A 202 -2.44 11.71 1.83
C VAL A 202 -3.92 11.38 2.02
N LYS A 203 -4.43 10.39 1.28
CA LYS A 203 -5.84 9.96 1.28
C LYS A 203 -6.06 8.53 1.77
N MET A 204 -4.99 7.73 1.86
CA MET A 204 -5.00 6.36 2.38
C MET A 204 -3.69 6.10 3.13
N MET A 205 -3.76 5.43 4.27
CA MET A 205 -2.59 4.97 5.02
C MET A 205 -2.88 3.59 5.61
N ASN A 206 -1.93 2.67 5.48
CA ASN A 206 -2.01 1.33 6.05
C ASN A 206 -0.74 1.06 6.88
N TYR A 207 -0.96 0.77 8.17
CA TYR A 207 0.13 0.57 9.12
C TYR A 207 0.50 -0.92 9.22
N PHE A 208 1.79 -1.23 9.17
CA PHE A 208 2.30 -2.60 9.18
C PHE A 208 2.28 -3.20 10.60
N ASN A 209 1.11 -3.71 10.99
CA ASN A 209 0.87 -4.22 12.34
C ASN A 209 1.30 -5.70 12.52
N VAL A 210 2.60 -5.99 12.38
CA VAL A 210 3.14 -7.36 12.45
C VAL A 210 4.42 -7.40 13.29
N ALA A 211 4.61 -8.43 14.13
CA ALA A 211 5.92 -8.77 14.69
C ALA A 211 6.51 -9.94 13.89
N LYS A 212 7.75 -9.81 13.41
CA LYS A 212 8.40 -10.80 12.54
C LYS A 212 9.92 -10.74 12.63
N ASN A 213 10.57 -11.78 12.09
CA ASN A 213 11.99 -11.72 11.76
C ASN A 213 12.20 -10.84 10.52
N GLU A 214 13.13 -9.89 10.62
CA GLU A 214 13.69 -9.10 9.54
C GLU A 214 15.16 -9.52 9.39
N GLY A 215 15.43 -10.46 8.49
CA GLY A 215 16.74 -11.10 8.39
C GLY A 215 17.08 -11.89 9.66
N ASN A 216 18.09 -11.42 10.41
CA ASN A 216 18.59 -12.06 11.63
C ASN A 216 18.05 -11.45 12.93
N ARG A 217 17.17 -10.44 12.88
CA ARG A 217 16.61 -9.77 14.06
C ARG A 217 15.08 -9.92 14.10
N TRP A 218 14.54 -10.26 15.27
CA TRP A 218 13.11 -10.11 15.53
C TRP A 218 12.78 -8.63 15.78
N ILE A 219 11.77 -8.09 15.10
CA ILE A 219 11.35 -6.69 15.22
C ILE A 219 9.84 -6.65 15.48
N ASP A 220 9.43 -5.88 16.50
CA ASP A 220 8.01 -5.65 16.82
C ASP A 220 7.49 -4.36 16.18
N TRP A 221 6.94 -4.47 14.97
CA TRP A 221 6.25 -3.36 14.33
C TRP A 221 4.85 -3.10 14.89
N THR A 222 4.27 -3.99 15.70
CA THR A 222 2.86 -3.88 16.13
C THR A 222 2.54 -2.55 16.83
N ALA A 223 1.46 -1.90 16.43
CA ALA A 223 0.81 -0.83 17.16
C ALA A 223 -0.23 -1.38 18.15
N VAL A 224 -0.88 -2.49 17.79
CA VAL A 224 -1.84 -3.22 18.63
C VAL A 224 -1.64 -4.74 18.49
N ARG A 225 -1.81 -5.48 19.59
CA ARG A 225 -1.78 -6.96 19.64
C ARG A 225 -3.15 -7.59 19.90
N SER A 226 -4.11 -6.81 20.42
CA SER A 226 -5.50 -7.18 20.68
C SER A 226 -6.39 -5.93 20.67
N SER A 227 -7.71 -6.09 20.82
CA SER A 227 -8.65 -4.97 20.99
C SER A 227 -8.34 -4.09 22.20
N ASP A 228 -7.77 -4.69 23.24
CA ASP A 228 -7.56 -4.09 24.55
C ASP A 228 -6.09 -3.65 24.76
N ASP A 229 -5.29 -3.64 23.67
CA ASP A 229 -3.91 -3.17 23.71
C ASP A 229 -3.88 -1.63 23.82
N HIS A 230 -3.23 -1.14 24.87
CA HIS A 230 -3.12 0.29 25.18
C HIS A 230 -1.67 0.77 25.23
N ARG A 231 -0.69 0.01 24.70
CA ARG A 231 0.74 0.37 24.71
C ARG A 231 1.04 1.70 24.04
N PHE A 232 0.28 2.07 23.01
CA PHE A 232 0.48 3.30 22.23
C PHE A 232 -0.81 4.13 22.11
N PRO A 233 -1.19 4.90 23.15
CA PRO A 233 -2.40 5.73 23.13
C PRO A 233 -2.47 6.72 21.96
N ALA A 234 -1.33 7.18 21.43
CA ALA A 234 -1.27 8.03 20.26
C ALA A 234 -1.80 7.35 18.98
N PHE A 235 -1.54 6.05 18.79
CA PHE A 235 -2.11 5.28 17.67
C PHE A 235 -3.63 5.15 17.79
N ALA A 236 -4.12 4.80 18.99
CA ALA A 236 -5.55 4.72 19.26
C ALA A 236 -6.25 6.08 19.08
N SER A 237 -5.59 7.18 19.46
CA SER A 237 -6.05 8.55 19.22
C SER A 237 -6.12 8.87 17.74
N MET A 238 -5.05 8.61 16.97
CA MET A 238 -4.99 8.82 15.52
C MET A 238 -6.16 8.11 14.80
N MET A 239 -6.41 6.84 15.11
CA MET A 239 -7.47 6.04 14.48
C MET A 239 -8.90 6.47 14.83
N ARG A 240 -9.10 7.29 15.88
CA ARG A 240 -10.42 7.78 16.33
C ARG A 240 -10.73 9.21 15.87
N ARG A 241 -9.82 9.89 15.16
CA ARG A 241 -10.06 11.26 14.68
C ARG A 241 -11.00 11.26 13.49
N GLY A 242 -11.94 12.21 13.46
CA GLY A 242 -13.01 12.27 12.44
C GLY A 242 -12.55 12.47 10.99
N ASN A 243 -11.26 12.77 10.76
CA ASN A 243 -10.65 12.82 9.41
C ASN A 243 -10.02 11.48 8.99
N VAL A 244 -10.07 10.43 9.82
CA VAL A 244 -9.57 9.09 9.53
C VAL A 244 -10.77 8.14 9.39
N LEU A 245 -10.91 7.51 8.22
CA LEU A 245 -11.85 6.40 8.03
C LEU A 245 -11.19 5.11 8.53
N GLY A 246 -11.19 4.94 9.85
CA GLY A 246 -10.72 3.73 10.51
C GLY A 246 -11.65 2.53 10.28
N GLY A 247 -11.11 1.33 10.46
CA GLY A 247 -11.93 0.13 10.54
C GLY A 247 -12.68 0.06 11.86
N ASP A 248 -13.96 -0.29 11.82
CA ASP A 248 -14.83 -0.52 12.98
C ASP A 248 -15.58 -1.86 12.83
N THR A 249 -16.40 -2.23 13.82
CA THR A 249 -17.16 -3.49 13.82
C THR A 249 -18.22 -3.61 12.72
N ALA A 250 -18.55 -2.52 12.04
CA ALA A 250 -19.43 -2.47 10.88
C ALA A 250 -18.68 -2.18 9.56
N ARG A 251 -17.41 -1.76 9.60
CA ARG A 251 -16.60 -1.33 8.45
C ARG A 251 -15.22 -1.97 8.46
N HIS A 252 -15.07 -3.05 7.71
CA HIS A 252 -13.77 -3.70 7.49
C HIS A 252 -12.99 -2.96 6.39
N VAL A 253 -12.06 -2.08 6.78
CA VAL A 253 -11.26 -1.26 5.85
C VAL A 253 -10.09 -2.02 5.22
N SER A 254 -9.66 -3.17 5.78
CA SER A 254 -8.76 -4.08 5.07
C SER A 254 -9.02 -5.55 5.37
N THR A 255 -8.89 -6.38 4.33
CA THR A 255 -8.76 -7.83 4.41
C THR A 255 -7.48 -8.24 3.69
N ALA A 256 -6.34 -7.73 4.15
CA ALA A 256 -5.01 -8.03 3.62
C ALA A 256 -4.53 -9.44 3.99
N ALA A 257 -5.33 -10.45 3.64
CA ALA A 257 -5.07 -11.86 3.87
C ALA A 257 -5.25 -12.65 2.55
N PHE A 258 -4.57 -12.21 1.49
CA PHE A 258 -4.38 -13.03 0.28
C PHE A 258 -3.53 -14.26 0.65
N ARG A 259 -4.20 -15.31 1.14
CA ARG A 259 -3.61 -16.64 1.39
C ARG A 259 -3.33 -17.33 0.05
N GLY A 260 -2.33 -16.85 -0.67
CA GLY A 260 -1.67 -17.59 -1.72
C GLY A 260 -0.99 -18.83 -1.13
N ARG A 261 -1.63 -19.99 -1.29
CA ARG A 261 -0.98 -21.30 -1.21
C ARG A 261 -0.31 -21.59 -2.55
#